data_AF-A0AAN6MB25-F1
#
_entry.id   AF-A0AAN6MB25-F1
#
_cell.length_a   1.000
_cell.length_b   1.000
_cell.length_c   1.000
_cell.angle_alpha   90.00
_cell.angle_beta   90.00
_cell.angle_gamma   90.00
#
_symmetry.space_group_name_H-M   'P 1'
#
loop_
_entity.id
_entity.type
_entity.pdbx_description
1 polymer ?
#
loop_
_entity_poly.entity_id
_entity_poly.type
_entity_poly.pdbx_seq_one_letter_code
_entity_poly.pdbx_strand_id
1 'polypeptide(L)'
;MRFTKAILACAALGSAVAQRPSSTPICDYYTTALFSENSGANQLALLTALVNTVVIGNYTQPNVGVLVPGILAKGTFNGTEVNLLPFFDGTANTTNRGGSAGVSVNFLDGGGATPLMQNKPAKDESSNQYFLLTHLYEFFGALLGCSLQGASMSPFLTYAGTPSMFEVHKFMGLTPPQFGYFVTQVGLAASSFGVAAADVQTVGSALKDLFGMRCTPEQEVLKGQGEQLQAICVAKACPLAQGAVCARYEGGGAGAAGSGTPTAAAPSATASTAGAAGVGWGGMGVVAGAVWGFAVLLM
;
A
#
# COMPACT_ATOMS: atom_id res chain seq x y z
N MET A 1 -39.37 -50.51 -11.71
CA MET A 1 -39.24 -49.24 -10.95
C MET A 1 -38.48 -48.26 -11.82
N ARG A 2 -39.15 -47.21 -12.31
CA ARG A 2 -38.56 -46.19 -13.20
C ARG A 2 -38.10 -45.03 -12.31
N PHE A 3 -36.80 -44.77 -12.26
CA PHE A 3 -36.24 -43.64 -11.52
C PHE A 3 -36.35 -42.37 -12.37
N THR A 4 -37.30 -41.50 -11.99
CA THR A 4 -37.47 -40.16 -12.54
C THR A 4 -36.39 -39.25 -11.97
N LYS A 5 -35.51 -38.72 -12.82
CA LYS A 5 -34.48 -37.75 -12.44
C LYS A 5 -35.13 -36.39 -12.21
N ALA A 6 -35.16 -35.93 -10.96
CA ALA A 6 -35.46 -34.54 -10.64
C ALA A 6 -34.25 -33.67 -11.04
N ILE A 7 -34.49 -32.64 -11.85
CA ILE A 7 -33.48 -31.64 -12.21
C ILE A 7 -33.44 -30.63 -11.07
N LEU A 8 -32.34 -30.62 -10.31
CA LEU A 8 -32.02 -29.58 -9.35
C LEU A 8 -31.59 -28.32 -10.13
N ALA A 9 -32.36 -27.24 -10.03
CA ALA A 9 -31.93 -25.94 -10.51
C ALA A 9 -30.96 -25.33 -9.49
N CYS A 10 -29.66 -25.34 -9.78
CA CYS A 10 -28.69 -24.55 -9.04
C CYS A 10 -28.83 -23.08 -9.45
N ALA A 11 -29.34 -22.24 -8.55
CA ALA A 11 -29.18 -20.80 -8.65
C ALA A 11 -27.69 -20.47 -8.52
N ALA A 12 -27.06 -20.06 -9.61
CA ALA A 12 -25.72 -19.49 -9.58
C ALA A 12 -25.82 -18.11 -8.92
N LEU A 13 -25.53 -18.03 -7.62
CA LEU A 13 -25.18 -16.77 -6.97
C LEU A 13 -23.79 -16.36 -7.48
N GLY A 14 -23.77 -15.67 -8.62
CA GLY A 14 -22.64 -14.80 -8.92
C GLY A 14 -22.64 -13.71 -7.87
N SER A 15 -21.77 -13.81 -6.87
CA SER A 15 -21.52 -12.73 -5.94
C SER A 15 -20.87 -11.59 -6.71
N ALA A 16 -21.67 -10.79 -7.40
CA ALA A 16 -21.30 -9.41 -7.64
C ALA A 16 -21.06 -8.83 -6.24
N VAL A 17 -19.81 -8.55 -5.91
CA VAL A 17 -19.51 -7.77 -4.70
C VAL A 17 -20.33 -6.50 -4.87
N ALA A 18 -21.38 -6.35 -4.06
CA ALA A 18 -22.25 -5.20 -4.16
C ALA A 18 -21.36 -3.96 -4.07
N GLN A 19 -21.62 -2.95 -4.90
CA GLN A 19 -20.85 -1.70 -4.79
C GLN A 19 -21.01 -1.18 -3.36
N ARG A 20 -19.89 -0.89 -2.68
CA ARG A 20 -19.91 -0.33 -1.33
C ARG A 20 -20.83 0.89 -1.29
N PRO A 21 -21.78 0.97 -0.34
CA PRO A 21 -22.55 2.19 -0.12
C PRO A 21 -21.62 3.37 0.20
N SER A 22 -21.84 4.52 -0.42
CA SER A 22 -20.97 5.69 -0.24
C SER A 22 -20.90 6.19 1.21
N SER A 23 -21.94 5.91 2.01
CA SER A 23 -22.00 6.23 3.45
C SER A 23 -21.21 5.29 4.36
N THR A 24 -20.75 4.14 3.86
CA THR A 24 -19.99 3.15 4.66
C THR A 24 -18.51 3.33 4.40
N PRO A 25 -17.64 3.49 5.41
CA PRO A 25 -16.20 3.58 5.19
C PRO A 25 -15.63 2.37 4.44
N ILE A 26 -14.55 2.58 3.67
CA ILE A 26 -13.91 1.51 2.89
C ILE A 26 -13.44 0.39 3.81
N CYS A 27 -12.76 0.74 4.91
CA CYS A 27 -12.27 -0.24 5.87
C CYS A 27 -13.39 -1.10 6.47
N ASP A 28 -14.46 -0.47 6.96
CA ASP A 28 -15.61 -1.16 7.56
C ASP A 28 -16.28 -2.14 6.59
N TYR A 29 -16.49 -1.68 5.34
CA TYR A 29 -17.12 -2.48 4.30
C TYR A 29 -16.31 -3.74 3.98
N TYR A 30 -15.02 -3.59 3.68
CA TYR A 30 -14.18 -4.74 3.31
C TYR A 30 -13.83 -5.62 4.51
N THR A 31 -13.81 -5.07 5.72
CA THR A 31 -13.69 -5.88 6.95
C THR A 31 -14.88 -6.82 7.06
N THR A 32 -16.10 -6.29 6.92
CA THR A 32 -17.33 -7.09 6.96
C THR A 32 -17.39 -8.10 5.82
N ALA A 33 -17.00 -7.69 4.60
CA ALA A 33 -17.04 -8.56 3.43
C ALA A 33 -16.07 -9.76 3.55
N LEU A 34 -14.89 -9.57 4.16
CA LEU A 34 -13.87 -10.61 4.25
C LEU A 34 -13.99 -11.46 5.53
N PHE A 35 -14.40 -10.86 6.65
CA PHE A 35 -14.41 -11.53 7.96
C PHE A 35 -15.82 -11.78 8.51
N SER A 36 -16.87 -11.44 7.76
CA SER A 36 -18.29 -11.55 8.16
C SER A 36 -18.72 -10.69 9.36
N GLU A 37 -17.79 -10.00 10.02
CA GLU A 37 -18.04 -9.14 11.18
C GLU A 37 -17.08 -7.94 11.18
N ASN A 38 -17.61 -6.75 11.44
CA ASN A 38 -16.80 -5.55 11.66
C ASN A 38 -16.42 -5.42 13.13
N SER A 39 -15.24 -5.90 13.49
CA SER A 39 -14.64 -5.75 14.83
C SER A 39 -13.29 -5.06 14.72
N GLY A 40 -12.81 -4.43 15.80
CA GLY A 40 -11.49 -3.79 15.82
C GLY A 40 -10.34 -4.77 15.50
N ALA A 41 -10.45 -6.01 15.96
CA ALA A 41 -9.52 -7.08 15.61
C ALA A 41 -9.54 -7.42 14.12
N ASN A 42 -10.73 -7.49 13.50
CA ASN A 42 -10.85 -7.78 12.07
C ASN A 42 -10.38 -6.59 11.21
N GLN A 43 -10.60 -5.35 11.65
CA GLN A 43 -10.05 -4.17 11.00
C GLN A 43 -8.52 -4.19 11.02
N LEU A 44 -7.91 -4.47 12.18
CA LEU A 44 -6.45 -4.63 12.26
C LEU A 44 -5.95 -5.79 11.39
N ALA A 45 -6.66 -6.92 11.35
CA ALA A 45 -6.31 -8.06 10.51
C ALA A 45 -6.37 -7.71 9.01
N LEU A 46 -7.39 -6.96 8.58
CA LEU A 46 -7.49 -6.44 7.21
C LEU A 46 -6.29 -5.56 6.86
N LEU A 47 -5.98 -4.58 7.72
CA LEU A 47 -4.91 -3.62 7.47
C LEU A 47 -3.53 -4.28 7.52
N THR A 48 -3.35 -5.26 8.41
CA THR A 48 -2.13 -6.08 8.46
C THR A 48 -1.94 -6.83 7.14
N ALA A 49 -2.98 -7.52 6.66
CA ALA A 49 -2.91 -8.28 5.42
C ALA A 49 -2.64 -7.37 4.20
N LEU A 50 -3.34 -6.24 4.13
CA LEU A 50 -3.20 -5.26 3.05
C LEU A 50 -1.79 -4.66 3.04
N VAL A 51 -1.34 -4.09 4.15
CA VAL A 51 -0.05 -3.40 4.24
C VAL A 51 1.10 -4.38 4.01
N ASN A 52 1.06 -5.57 4.59
CA ASN A 52 2.11 -6.57 4.33
C ASN A 52 2.14 -6.95 2.85
N THR A 53 0.98 -7.06 2.19
CA THR A 53 0.93 -7.35 0.74
C THR A 53 1.51 -6.20 -0.08
N VAL A 54 1.29 -4.95 0.34
CA VAL A 54 1.95 -3.77 -0.27
C VAL A 54 3.47 -3.84 -0.08
N VAL A 55 3.94 -4.24 1.10
CA VAL A 55 5.38 -4.28 1.43
C VAL A 55 6.11 -5.41 0.70
N ILE A 56 5.64 -6.64 0.84
CA ILE A 56 6.36 -7.85 0.40
C ILE A 56 5.74 -8.57 -0.81
N GLY A 57 4.62 -8.07 -1.34
CA GLY A 57 3.90 -8.74 -2.41
C GLY A 57 2.95 -9.84 -1.91
N ASN A 58 2.37 -10.62 -2.83
CA ASN A 58 1.41 -11.67 -2.45
C ASN A 58 2.06 -12.75 -1.57
N TYR A 59 1.52 -12.93 -0.37
CA TYR A 59 1.88 -14.04 0.54
C TYR A 59 0.64 -14.73 1.14
N THR A 60 -0.55 -14.16 0.93
CA THR A 60 -1.83 -14.68 1.41
C THR A 60 -2.55 -15.48 0.33
N GLN A 61 -3.38 -16.44 0.76
CA GLN A 61 -4.35 -17.16 -0.06
C GLN A 61 -5.71 -17.09 0.64
N PRO A 62 -6.83 -17.03 -0.11
CA PRO A 62 -6.91 -16.98 -1.56
C PRO A 62 -6.58 -15.59 -2.12
N ASN A 63 -5.82 -15.52 -3.22
CA ASN A 63 -5.71 -14.30 -4.02
C ASN A 63 -6.55 -14.44 -5.30
N VAL A 64 -7.12 -13.34 -5.80
CA VAL A 64 -7.97 -13.37 -7.01
C VAL A 64 -7.16 -13.35 -8.31
N GLY A 65 -5.92 -13.86 -8.30
CA GLY A 65 -5.04 -13.92 -9.47
C GLY A 65 -4.36 -12.61 -9.84
N VAL A 66 -4.44 -11.56 -9.00
CA VAL A 66 -3.71 -10.30 -9.20
C VAL A 66 -2.31 -10.44 -8.61
N LEU A 67 -1.29 -10.36 -9.47
CA LEU A 67 0.12 -10.35 -9.06
C LEU A 67 0.48 -9.02 -8.40
N VAL A 68 1.03 -9.10 -7.19
CA VAL A 68 1.54 -7.97 -6.41
C VAL A 68 3.02 -8.22 -6.11
N PRO A 69 3.94 -7.49 -6.74
CA PRO A 69 5.38 -7.59 -6.43
C PRO A 69 5.78 -7.09 -5.04
N GLY A 70 5.10 -6.05 -4.54
CA GLY A 70 5.46 -5.35 -3.32
C GLY A 70 6.47 -4.21 -3.54
N ILE A 71 6.52 -3.27 -2.60
CA ILE A 71 7.40 -2.10 -2.69
C ILE A 71 8.87 -2.41 -2.41
N LEU A 72 9.17 -3.52 -1.73
CA LEU A 72 10.56 -3.97 -1.53
C LEU A 72 11.15 -4.64 -2.78
N ALA A 73 10.31 -5.03 -3.74
CA ALA A 73 10.76 -5.50 -5.04
C ALA A 73 11.08 -4.33 -5.98
N LYS A 74 12.10 -4.52 -6.84
CA LYS A 74 12.32 -3.64 -7.98
C LYS A 74 11.13 -3.75 -8.94
N GLY A 75 10.79 -2.65 -9.59
CA GLY A 75 9.73 -2.62 -10.58
C GLY A 75 9.91 -1.53 -11.61
N THR A 76 8.85 -1.27 -12.37
CA THR A 76 8.84 -0.26 -13.42
C THR A 76 7.56 0.56 -13.31
N PHE A 77 7.66 1.87 -13.44
CA PHE A 77 6.51 2.78 -13.51
C PHE A 77 6.65 3.68 -14.74
N ASN A 78 5.68 3.64 -15.65
CA ASN A 78 5.70 4.37 -16.93
C ASN A 78 7.03 4.23 -17.69
N GLY A 79 7.55 3.00 -17.78
CA GLY A 79 8.81 2.69 -18.46
C GLY A 79 10.09 3.09 -17.70
N THR A 80 9.97 3.71 -16.52
CA THR A 80 11.11 4.06 -15.66
C THR A 80 11.31 2.98 -14.61
N GLU A 81 12.54 2.44 -14.47
CA GLU A 81 12.88 1.52 -13.40
C GLU A 81 12.78 2.21 -12.03
N VAL A 82 12.22 1.49 -11.06
CA VAL A 82 11.99 1.97 -9.70
C VAL A 82 12.53 0.95 -8.70
N ASN A 83 13.25 1.44 -7.70
CA ASN A 83 13.67 0.68 -6.54
C ASN A 83 13.42 1.51 -5.27
N LEU A 84 12.54 1.02 -4.39
CA LEU A 84 12.25 1.67 -3.11
C LEU A 84 13.01 1.04 -1.93
N LEU A 85 13.62 -0.15 -2.11
CA LEU A 85 14.34 -0.86 -1.05
C LEU A 85 15.38 0.01 -0.29
N PRO A 86 16.14 0.92 -0.94
CA PRO A 86 17.13 1.74 -0.24
C PRO A 86 16.54 2.66 0.85
N PHE A 87 15.24 2.96 0.81
CA PHE A 87 14.54 3.73 1.84
C PHE A 87 14.23 2.91 3.10
N PHE A 88 14.38 1.58 3.03
CA PHE A 88 14.00 0.66 4.10
C PHE A 88 15.18 -0.14 4.66
N ASP A 89 16.20 -0.46 3.87
CA ASP A 89 17.27 -1.39 4.27
C ASP A 89 18.47 -0.72 4.97
N GLY A 90 18.43 0.60 5.16
CA GLY A 90 19.52 1.37 5.76
C GLY A 90 20.69 1.65 4.81
N THR A 91 20.58 1.39 3.51
CA THR A 91 21.66 1.71 2.56
C THR A 91 21.68 3.17 2.12
N ALA A 92 20.61 3.93 2.39
CA ALA A 92 20.51 5.35 2.06
C ALA A 92 20.25 6.24 3.29
N ASN A 93 20.78 7.46 3.25
CA ASN A 93 20.63 8.46 4.31
C ASN A 93 19.32 9.24 4.16
N THR A 94 18.19 8.57 4.34
CA THR A 94 16.86 9.11 3.96
C THR A 94 15.90 9.29 5.12
N THR A 95 16.30 8.91 6.34
CA THR A 95 15.46 8.96 7.54
C THR A 95 15.59 10.30 8.27
N ASN A 96 14.48 10.85 8.74
CA ASN A 96 14.38 12.16 9.42
C ASN A 96 14.88 12.20 10.88
N ARG A 97 15.72 11.25 11.31
CA ARG A 97 16.28 11.20 12.67
C ARG A 97 17.55 12.02 12.86
N GLY A 98 18.11 12.60 11.80
CA GLY A 98 19.34 13.41 11.83
C GLY A 98 19.13 14.91 12.04
N GLY A 99 17.92 15.36 12.36
CA GLY A 99 17.60 16.78 12.48
C GLY A 99 17.50 17.47 11.12
N SER A 100 18.58 18.13 10.69
CA SER A 100 18.64 18.87 9.42
C SER A 100 19.12 18.04 8.22
N ALA A 101 19.53 16.80 8.45
CA ALA A 101 19.97 15.88 7.41
C ALA A 101 19.33 14.50 7.58
N GLY A 102 19.17 13.79 6.46
CA GLY A 102 18.79 12.39 6.47
C GLY A 102 19.91 11.51 7.04
N VAL A 103 19.54 10.45 7.74
CA VAL A 103 20.45 9.42 8.27
C VAL A 103 20.03 8.04 7.82
N SER A 104 20.97 7.09 7.82
CA SER A 104 20.70 5.69 7.55
C SER A 104 20.01 5.03 8.75
N VAL A 105 18.88 4.39 8.49
CA VAL A 105 18.17 3.53 9.45
C VAL A 105 17.67 2.31 8.69
N ASN A 106 17.94 1.12 9.22
CA ASN A 106 17.39 -0.11 8.70
C ASN A 106 16.01 -0.36 9.33
N PHE A 107 14.95 -0.25 8.54
CA PHE A 107 13.57 -0.55 8.91
C PHE A 107 13.18 -2.01 8.61
N LEU A 108 14.12 -2.85 8.20
CA LEU A 108 13.96 -4.30 8.01
C LEU A 108 14.75 -5.11 9.08
N ASP A 109 15.10 -4.46 10.18
CA ASP A 109 15.88 -5.00 11.29
C ASP A 109 15.10 -5.98 12.18
N GLY A 110 13.76 -6.01 12.09
CA GLY A 110 12.89 -6.94 12.80
C GLY A 110 12.70 -8.29 12.13
N GLY A 111 13.55 -8.66 11.17
CA GLY A 111 13.50 -9.95 10.46
C GLY A 111 12.97 -9.88 9.03
N GLY A 112 12.76 -8.68 8.48
CA GLY A 112 12.38 -8.45 7.09
C GLY A 112 11.04 -9.07 6.73
N ALA A 113 10.98 -9.71 5.56
CA ALA A 113 9.74 -10.30 5.03
C ALA A 113 9.22 -11.51 5.82
N THR A 114 10.10 -12.26 6.50
CA THR A 114 9.71 -13.50 7.20
C THR A 114 8.57 -13.33 8.22
N PRO A 115 8.61 -12.37 9.17
CA PRO A 115 7.49 -12.11 10.06
C PRO A 115 6.24 -11.60 9.32
N LEU A 116 6.40 -10.78 8.26
CA LEU A 116 5.27 -10.23 7.49
C LEU A 116 4.46 -11.35 6.81
N MET A 117 5.13 -12.40 6.32
CA MET A 117 4.48 -13.60 5.77
C MET A 117 3.61 -14.35 6.79
N GLN A 118 3.81 -14.10 8.09
CA GLN A 118 3.05 -14.68 9.19
C GLN A 118 2.03 -13.70 9.78
N ASN A 119 1.73 -12.59 9.08
CA ASN A 119 0.90 -11.49 9.59
C ASN A 119 1.45 -10.86 10.87
N LYS A 120 2.77 -10.85 11.06
CA LYS A 120 3.44 -10.18 12.18
C LYS A 120 4.25 -8.99 11.70
N PRO A 121 4.19 -7.82 12.36
CA PRO A 121 4.97 -6.64 11.94
C PRO A 121 6.49 -6.88 11.99
N ALA A 122 6.96 -7.66 12.97
CA ALA A 122 8.36 -8.03 13.15
C ALA A 122 8.49 -9.31 14.01
N LYS A 123 9.72 -9.78 14.25
CA LYS A 123 10.03 -10.88 15.19
C LYS A 123 10.00 -10.44 16.65
N ASP A 124 10.07 -9.14 16.90
CA ASP A 124 10.13 -8.48 18.20
C ASP A 124 9.27 -7.21 18.19
N GLU A 125 9.15 -6.56 19.35
CA GLU A 125 8.35 -5.34 19.54
C GLU A 125 9.20 -4.06 19.69
N SER A 126 10.51 -4.12 19.40
CA SER A 126 11.45 -3.01 19.65
C SER A 126 12.26 -2.58 18.43
N SER A 127 12.23 -3.36 17.35
CA SER A 127 12.86 -3.08 16.06
C SER A 127 12.24 -1.87 15.36
N ASN A 128 13.02 -1.21 14.50
CA ASN A 128 12.49 -0.16 13.64
C ASN A 128 11.40 -0.70 12.70
N GLN A 129 11.53 -1.97 12.28
CA GLN A 129 10.51 -2.66 11.53
C GLN A 129 9.19 -2.75 12.29
N TYR A 130 9.20 -3.16 13.57
CA TYR A 130 7.99 -3.24 14.37
C TYR A 130 7.22 -1.91 14.34
N PHE A 131 7.92 -0.82 14.67
CA PHE A 131 7.35 0.52 14.68
C PHE A 131 6.89 1.01 13.31
N LEU A 132 7.66 0.73 12.24
CA LEU A 132 7.26 1.11 10.88
C LEU A 132 5.94 0.43 10.50
N LEU A 133 5.85 -0.89 10.70
CA LEU A 133 4.71 -1.67 10.22
C LEU A 133 3.45 -1.39 11.05
N THR A 134 3.55 -1.31 12.38
CA THR A 134 2.39 -0.96 13.21
C THR A 134 1.89 0.44 12.88
N HIS A 135 2.78 1.43 12.73
CA HIS A 135 2.39 2.77 12.29
C HIS A 135 1.75 2.78 10.91
N LEU A 136 2.19 1.95 9.97
CA LEU A 136 1.53 1.83 8.66
C LEU A 136 0.12 1.24 8.80
N TYR A 137 -0.08 0.19 9.61
CA TYR A 137 -1.41 -0.36 9.86
C TYR A 137 -2.35 0.70 10.44
N GLU A 138 -1.87 1.45 11.42
CA GLU A 138 -2.63 2.49 12.10
C GLU A 138 -2.93 3.69 11.19
N PHE A 139 -1.94 4.16 10.43
CA PHE A 139 -2.12 5.30 9.53
C PHE A 139 -3.12 4.98 8.41
N PHE A 140 -2.99 3.82 7.77
CA PHE A 140 -3.94 3.38 6.75
C PHE A 140 -5.31 3.07 7.36
N GLY A 141 -5.37 2.64 8.62
CA GLY A 141 -6.63 2.52 9.35
C GLY A 141 -7.41 3.82 9.39
N ALA A 142 -6.73 4.91 9.75
CA ALA A 142 -7.34 6.23 9.81
C ALA A 142 -7.72 6.73 8.41
N LEU A 143 -6.82 6.57 7.43
CA LEU A 143 -7.04 7.02 6.06
C LEU A 143 -8.20 6.31 5.36
N LEU A 144 -8.40 5.00 5.63
CA LEU A 144 -9.48 4.20 5.06
C LEU A 144 -10.77 4.23 5.88
N GLY A 145 -10.77 4.94 7.02
CA GLY A 145 -11.94 5.18 7.87
C GLY A 145 -12.36 3.98 8.72
N CYS A 146 -11.40 3.22 9.25
CA CYS A 146 -11.69 2.12 10.18
C CYS A 146 -12.37 2.64 11.46
N SER A 147 -13.67 2.39 11.60
CA SER A 147 -14.46 3.01 12.68
C SER A 147 -14.18 2.50 14.09
N LEU A 148 -13.51 1.35 14.23
CA LEU A 148 -13.19 0.72 15.51
C LEU A 148 -11.70 0.84 15.88
N GLN A 149 -10.93 1.61 15.11
CA GLN A 149 -9.60 2.03 15.49
C GLN A 149 -9.67 2.98 16.69
N GLY A 150 -8.88 2.70 17.72
CA GLY A 150 -8.86 3.47 18.96
C GLY A 150 -10.09 3.26 19.86
N ALA A 151 -11.02 2.39 19.48
CA ALA A 151 -12.17 2.08 20.32
C ALA A 151 -11.73 1.40 21.63
N SER A 152 -12.46 1.66 22.72
CA SER A 152 -12.19 1.02 24.01
C SER A 152 -12.18 -0.50 23.87
N MET A 153 -11.13 -1.15 24.39
CA MET A 153 -10.90 -2.61 24.29
C MET A 153 -10.56 -3.15 22.89
N SER A 154 -10.40 -2.29 21.87
CA SER A 154 -9.92 -2.69 20.54
C SER A 154 -8.41 -2.92 20.56
N PRO A 155 -7.89 -4.01 19.94
CA PRO A 155 -6.45 -4.16 19.73
C PRO A 155 -5.92 -3.20 18.64
N PHE A 156 -6.81 -2.55 17.87
CA PHE A 156 -6.42 -1.63 16.81
C PHE A 156 -6.23 -0.23 17.38
N LEU A 157 -4.97 0.14 17.62
CA LEU A 157 -4.62 1.41 18.24
C LEU A 157 -4.73 2.59 17.25
N THR A 158 -4.87 3.80 17.78
CA THR A 158 -4.78 5.04 16.98
C THR A 158 -3.34 5.29 16.57
N TYR A 159 -3.13 5.85 15.38
CA TYR A 159 -1.81 6.27 14.92
C TYR A 159 -1.12 7.21 15.92
N ALA A 160 0.01 6.76 16.47
CA ALA A 160 0.79 7.49 17.47
C ALA A 160 2.09 8.09 16.90
N GLY A 161 2.31 7.99 15.59
CA GLY A 161 3.48 8.55 14.92
C GLY A 161 3.40 10.05 14.68
N THR A 162 4.37 10.58 13.93
CA THR A 162 4.40 11.99 13.54
C THR A 162 3.28 12.30 12.52
N PRO A 163 2.37 13.25 12.80
CA PRO A 163 1.20 13.49 11.95
C PRO A 163 1.50 14.09 10.56
N SER A 164 2.63 14.80 10.45
CA SER A 164 3.09 15.41 9.20
C SER A 164 3.83 14.38 8.34
N MET A 165 3.19 13.92 7.27
CA MET A 165 3.82 13.00 6.33
C MET A 165 4.98 13.66 5.57
N PHE A 166 4.97 14.98 5.40
CA PHE A 166 6.16 15.69 4.93
C PHE A 166 7.34 15.49 5.90
N GLU A 167 7.16 15.77 7.18
CA GLU A 167 8.26 15.68 8.16
C GLU A 167 8.86 14.28 8.25
N VAL A 168 8.04 13.24 8.12
CA VAL A 168 8.48 11.84 8.12
C VAL A 168 9.30 11.49 6.87
N HIS A 169 8.92 12.01 5.70
CA HIS A 169 9.47 11.58 4.40
C HIS A 169 10.37 12.61 3.72
N LYS A 170 10.60 13.80 4.32
CA LYS A 170 11.27 14.95 3.68
C LYS A 170 12.68 14.70 3.14
N PHE A 171 13.38 13.68 3.64
CA PHE A 171 14.72 13.30 3.16
C PHE A 171 14.74 12.11 2.19
N MET A 172 13.58 11.51 1.88
CA MET A 172 13.51 10.45 0.87
C MET A 172 13.65 11.00 -0.54
N GLY A 173 13.24 12.25 -0.78
CA GLY A 173 13.34 12.88 -2.10
C GLY A 173 12.64 12.09 -3.21
N LEU A 174 11.49 11.48 -2.89
CA LEU A 174 10.80 10.58 -3.82
C LEU A 174 10.45 11.29 -5.12
N THR A 175 10.83 10.65 -6.22
CA THR A 175 10.50 11.08 -7.57
C THR A 175 9.07 10.69 -7.94
N PRO A 176 8.45 11.32 -8.96
CA PRO A 176 7.12 10.93 -9.41
C PRO A 176 6.98 9.45 -9.79
N PRO A 177 7.96 8.80 -10.47
CA PRO A 177 7.89 7.36 -10.72
C PRO A 177 7.94 6.51 -9.45
N GLN A 178 8.76 6.88 -8.46
CA GLN A 178 8.85 6.17 -7.18
C GLN A 178 7.54 6.25 -6.38
N PHE A 179 6.98 7.45 -6.26
CA PHE A 179 5.68 7.65 -5.60
C PHE A 179 4.55 6.97 -6.38
N GLY A 180 4.56 7.07 -7.70
CA GLY A 180 3.61 6.38 -8.58
C GLY A 180 3.65 4.86 -8.41
N TYR A 181 4.86 4.27 -8.34
CA TYR A 181 5.04 2.85 -8.08
C TYR A 181 4.46 2.42 -6.74
N PHE A 182 4.69 3.20 -5.67
CA PHE A 182 4.07 2.95 -4.35
C PHE A 182 2.54 2.91 -4.45
N VAL A 183 1.91 3.91 -5.08
CA VAL A 183 0.45 3.94 -5.24
C VAL A 183 -0.05 2.76 -6.07
N THR A 184 0.69 2.34 -7.10
CA THR A 184 0.37 1.13 -7.88
C THR A 184 0.41 -0.12 -7.00
N GLN A 185 1.41 -0.30 -6.13
CA GLN A 185 1.47 -1.45 -5.23
C GLN A 185 0.29 -1.47 -4.25
N VAL A 186 -0.15 -0.31 -3.74
CA VAL A 186 -1.38 -0.20 -2.93
C VAL A 186 -2.60 -0.69 -3.71
N GLY A 187 -2.76 -0.22 -4.95
CA GLY A 187 -3.91 -0.60 -5.78
C GLY A 187 -3.91 -2.09 -6.16
N LEU A 188 -2.75 -2.65 -6.51
CA LEU A 188 -2.59 -4.07 -6.80
C LEU A 188 -2.88 -4.94 -5.57
N ALA A 189 -2.35 -4.56 -4.39
CA ALA A 189 -2.62 -5.25 -3.14
C ALA A 189 -4.13 -5.27 -2.84
N ALA A 190 -4.80 -4.11 -2.86
CA ALA A 190 -6.24 -4.04 -2.64
C ALA A 190 -7.03 -4.90 -3.65
N SER A 191 -6.67 -4.82 -4.94
CA SER A 191 -7.30 -5.63 -5.98
C SER A 191 -7.11 -7.13 -5.74
N SER A 192 -5.98 -7.56 -5.19
CA SER A 192 -5.70 -8.97 -4.88
C SER A 192 -6.61 -9.55 -3.77
N PHE A 193 -7.21 -8.69 -2.94
CA PHE A 193 -8.24 -9.04 -1.96
C PHE A 193 -9.68 -8.90 -2.50
N GLY A 194 -9.85 -8.61 -3.80
CA GLY A 194 -11.16 -8.46 -4.40
C GLY A 194 -11.85 -7.11 -4.12
N VAL A 195 -11.08 -6.08 -3.71
CA VAL A 195 -11.60 -4.72 -3.57
C VAL A 195 -12.13 -4.22 -4.92
N ALA A 196 -13.32 -3.62 -4.93
CA ALA A 196 -13.94 -3.11 -6.14
C ALA A 196 -13.07 -2.02 -6.79
N ALA A 197 -12.95 -2.05 -8.12
CA ALA A 197 -12.10 -1.13 -8.87
C ALA A 197 -12.39 0.35 -8.58
N ALA A 198 -13.65 0.72 -8.34
CA ALA A 198 -14.03 2.09 -7.98
C ALA A 198 -13.45 2.53 -6.62
N ASP A 199 -13.40 1.63 -5.63
CA ASP A 199 -12.77 1.92 -4.34
C ASP A 199 -11.25 1.96 -4.45
N VAL A 200 -10.65 1.06 -5.25
CA VAL A 200 -9.20 1.11 -5.56
C VAL A 200 -8.83 2.45 -6.21
N GLN A 201 -9.62 2.92 -7.17
CA GLN A 201 -9.42 4.22 -7.81
C GLN A 201 -9.60 5.39 -6.84
N THR A 202 -10.59 5.29 -5.94
CA THR A 202 -10.83 6.30 -4.91
C THR A 202 -9.61 6.45 -4.00
N VAL A 203 -9.09 5.34 -3.47
CA VAL A 203 -7.89 5.33 -2.61
C VAL A 203 -6.67 5.82 -3.39
N GLY A 204 -6.46 5.33 -4.61
CA GLY A 204 -5.34 5.75 -5.45
C GLY A 204 -5.34 7.25 -5.78
N SER A 205 -6.53 7.85 -5.93
CA SER A 205 -6.67 9.29 -6.15
C SER A 205 -6.40 10.06 -4.85
N ALA A 206 -6.98 9.63 -3.73
CA ALA A 206 -6.73 10.25 -2.43
C ALA A 206 -5.24 10.25 -2.05
N LEU A 207 -4.52 9.15 -2.27
CA LEU A 207 -3.07 9.09 -2.03
C LEU A 207 -2.31 10.11 -2.89
N LYS A 208 -2.68 10.25 -4.17
CA LYS A 208 -2.04 11.20 -5.08
C LYS A 208 -2.33 12.64 -4.67
N ASP A 209 -3.57 12.95 -4.31
CA ASP A 209 -3.98 14.31 -3.96
C ASP A 209 -3.34 14.76 -2.63
N LEU A 210 -3.29 13.86 -1.64
CA LEU A 210 -2.70 14.14 -0.33
C LEU A 210 -1.17 14.22 -0.37
N PHE A 211 -0.53 13.24 -1.01
CA PHE A 211 0.91 13.00 -0.86
C PHE A 211 1.71 13.22 -2.14
N GLY A 212 1.07 13.18 -3.31
CA GLY A 212 1.72 13.25 -4.63
C GLY A 212 1.82 14.66 -5.22
N MET A 213 1.12 15.64 -4.65
CA MET A 213 1.13 17.03 -5.09
C MET A 213 2.15 17.82 -4.26
N ARG A 214 3.16 18.41 -4.90
CA ARG A 214 4.16 19.21 -4.16
C ARG A 214 3.56 20.52 -3.68
N CYS A 215 3.99 20.94 -2.49
CA CYS A 215 3.59 22.19 -1.85
C CYS A 215 2.11 22.31 -1.49
N THR A 216 1.38 21.19 -1.33
CA THR A 216 -0.03 21.21 -0.90
C THR A 216 -0.21 21.98 0.41
N PRO A 217 -1.25 22.81 0.56
CA PRO A 217 -1.64 23.39 1.85
C PRO A 217 -1.74 22.34 2.96
N GLU A 218 -1.65 22.79 4.22
CA GLU A 218 -1.81 21.90 5.37
C GLU A 218 -3.20 21.25 5.35
N GLN A 219 -3.26 19.98 5.72
CA GLN A 219 -4.50 19.21 5.77
C GLN A 219 -4.53 18.33 7.03
N GLU A 220 -5.70 18.24 7.64
CA GLU A 220 -5.96 17.29 8.72
C GLU A 220 -6.32 15.92 8.13
N VAL A 221 -5.30 15.06 7.98
CA VAL A 221 -5.51 13.65 7.56
C VAL A 221 -5.87 12.76 8.74
N LEU A 222 -5.31 13.05 9.92
CA LEU A 222 -5.54 12.32 11.15
C LEU A 222 -6.43 13.15 12.07
N LYS A 223 -7.68 12.70 12.22
CA LYS A 223 -8.70 13.42 12.99
C LYS A 223 -8.22 13.71 14.42
N GLY A 224 -8.31 14.97 14.84
CA GLY A 224 -7.93 15.43 16.16
C GLY A 224 -6.43 15.73 16.31
N GLN A 225 -5.63 15.60 15.25
CA GLN A 225 -4.20 15.93 15.26
C GLN A 225 -3.87 17.26 14.55
N GLY A 226 -4.91 17.97 14.08
CA GLY A 226 -4.78 19.28 13.44
C GLY A 226 -4.26 19.21 12.00
N GLU A 227 -4.24 20.38 11.35
CA GLU A 227 -3.72 20.51 9.98
C GLU A 227 -2.20 20.37 9.96
N GLN A 228 -1.68 19.60 9.01
CA GLN A 228 -0.26 19.26 8.89
C GLN A 228 0.18 19.27 7.42
N LEU A 229 1.48 19.42 7.18
CA LEU A 229 2.05 19.29 5.83
C LEU A 229 2.07 17.82 5.41
N GLN A 230 1.42 17.51 4.29
CA GLN A 230 1.25 16.10 3.87
C GLN A 230 2.10 15.71 2.66
N ALA A 231 2.52 16.65 1.81
CA ALA A 231 3.19 16.27 0.56
C ALA A 231 4.47 15.45 0.80
N ILE A 232 4.52 14.26 0.21
CA ILE A 232 5.68 13.36 0.22
C ILE A 232 6.48 13.54 -1.08
N CYS A 233 5.81 13.65 -2.22
CA CYS A 233 6.44 13.97 -3.50
C CYS A 233 6.77 15.47 -3.53
N VAL A 234 7.97 15.83 -3.06
CA VAL A 234 8.43 17.24 -2.98
C VAL A 234 9.50 17.58 -4.03
N ALA A 235 9.90 16.61 -4.87
CA ALA A 235 10.83 16.86 -5.96
C ALA A 235 10.26 17.86 -6.98
N LYS A 236 11.13 18.59 -7.69
CA LYS A 236 10.74 19.61 -8.68
C LYS A 236 9.82 19.06 -9.79
N ALA A 237 9.98 17.79 -10.13
CA ALA A 237 9.19 17.11 -11.15
C ALA A 237 7.78 16.68 -10.67
N CYS A 238 7.51 16.74 -9.36
CA CYS A 238 6.17 16.47 -8.83
C CYS A 238 5.20 17.60 -9.24
N PRO A 239 3.94 17.25 -9.55
CA PRO A 239 2.93 18.23 -9.91
C PRO A 239 2.69 19.22 -8.76
N LEU A 240 2.55 20.50 -9.09
CA LEU A 240 2.31 21.57 -8.10
C LEU A 240 0.85 21.58 -7.67
N ALA A 241 0.60 21.61 -6.35
CA ALA A 241 -0.74 21.74 -5.81
C ALA A 241 -1.40 23.08 -6.17
N GLN A 242 -2.72 23.08 -6.26
CA GLN A 242 -3.49 24.34 -6.27
C GLN A 242 -3.31 25.06 -4.92
N GLY A 243 -3.09 26.38 -4.95
CA GLY A 243 -2.85 27.15 -3.73
C GLY A 243 -1.51 26.84 -3.04
N ALA A 244 -0.50 26.42 -3.81
CA ALA A 244 0.77 25.95 -3.28
C ALA A 244 1.46 26.88 -2.27
N VAL A 245 1.92 26.31 -1.15
CA VAL A 245 2.62 27.00 -0.04
C VAL A 245 4.09 26.55 0.07
N CYS A 246 4.84 26.60 -1.03
CA CYS A 246 6.17 25.96 -1.12
C CYS A 246 7.19 26.39 -0.04
N ALA A 247 7.11 27.62 0.47
CA ALA A 247 7.98 28.09 1.56
C ALA A 247 7.82 27.29 2.87
N ARG A 248 6.70 26.55 3.03
CA ARG A 248 6.46 25.68 4.19
C ARG A 248 7.15 24.32 4.08
N TYR A 249 7.58 23.95 2.88
CA TYR A 249 8.23 22.66 2.57
C TYR A 249 9.75 22.78 2.51
N GLU A 250 10.32 23.82 3.14
CA GLU A 250 11.76 24.04 3.24
C GLU A 250 12.42 22.99 4.16
N GLY A 251 13.71 22.71 3.93
CA GLY A 251 14.45 21.67 4.65
C GLY A 251 14.19 20.25 4.17
N GLY A 252 13.30 20.05 3.20
CA GLY A 252 13.20 18.81 2.42
C GLY A 252 14.26 18.77 1.32
N GLY A 253 14.96 17.66 1.21
CA GLY A 253 16.00 17.45 0.22
C GLY A 253 16.37 15.99 0.16
N ALA A 254 16.56 15.45 -1.04
CA ALA A 254 16.97 14.05 -1.18
C ALA A 254 18.26 13.84 -0.39
N GLY A 255 18.20 12.99 0.64
CA GLY A 255 19.39 12.40 1.19
C GLY A 255 20.14 11.64 0.09
N ALA A 256 21.44 11.40 0.27
CA ALA A 256 22.21 10.61 -0.68
C ALA A 256 21.61 9.19 -0.78
N ALA A 257 20.69 8.99 -1.72
CA ALA A 257 20.29 7.68 -2.18
C ALA A 257 21.45 7.17 -3.02
N GLY A 258 22.04 6.04 -2.60
CA GLY A 258 23.12 5.41 -3.34
C GLY A 258 22.68 5.20 -4.78
N SER A 259 23.21 6.01 -5.70
CA SER A 259 23.12 5.76 -7.12
C SER A 259 23.94 4.50 -7.37
N GLY A 260 23.27 3.35 -7.39
CA GLY A 260 23.89 2.08 -7.76
C GLY A 260 24.29 2.13 -9.23
N THR A 261 25.47 2.69 -9.53
CA THR A 261 26.15 2.52 -10.80
C THR A 261 26.49 1.02 -10.92
N PRO A 262 26.09 0.32 -11.99
CA PRO A 262 26.39 -1.10 -12.11
C PRO A 262 27.86 -1.25 -12.49
N THR A 263 28.71 -1.55 -11.52
CA THR A 263 30.04 -2.09 -11.80
C THR A 263 29.83 -3.53 -12.28
N ALA A 264 29.99 -3.75 -13.58
CA ALA A 264 29.86 -5.05 -14.19
C ALA A 264 30.91 -6.03 -13.64
N ALA A 265 30.44 -7.06 -12.96
CA ALA A 265 31.16 -8.32 -12.79
C ALA A 265 30.24 -9.43 -13.31
N ALA A 266 30.63 -10.03 -14.45
CA ALA A 266 29.95 -11.19 -15.02
C ALA A 266 30.01 -12.37 -14.05
N PRO A 267 28.96 -13.20 -14.04
CA PRO A 267 29.18 -14.54 -14.56
C PRO A 267 28.06 -15.02 -15.50
N SER A 268 28.49 -15.85 -16.45
CA SER A 268 27.68 -16.59 -17.40
C SER A 268 26.66 -17.51 -16.71
N ALA A 269 25.39 -17.40 -17.09
CA ALA A 269 24.44 -18.50 -17.06
C ALA A 269 23.30 -18.29 -18.08
N THR A 270 23.18 -19.30 -18.92
CA THR A 270 22.15 -19.73 -19.87
C THR A 270 20.80 -18.99 -19.88
N ALA A 271 20.42 -18.54 -21.08
CA ALA A 271 19.15 -17.92 -21.40
C ALA A 271 17.99 -18.93 -21.43
N SER A 272 16.87 -18.56 -20.79
CA SER A 272 15.53 -19.11 -21.04
C SER A 272 14.58 -17.92 -21.21
N THR A 273 14.13 -17.72 -22.43
CA THR A 273 13.19 -16.66 -22.85
C THR A 273 11.77 -16.97 -22.39
N ALA A 274 11.16 -16.06 -21.62
CA ALA A 274 9.70 -15.91 -21.55
C ALA A 274 9.39 -14.41 -21.42
N GLY A 275 8.73 -13.87 -22.44
CA GLY A 275 8.45 -12.44 -22.57
C GLY A 275 7.41 -11.95 -21.57
N ALA A 276 7.73 -10.86 -20.88
CA ALA A 276 6.77 -10.07 -20.12
C ALA A 276 6.28 -8.92 -21.00
N ALA A 277 5.03 -9.00 -21.44
CA ALA A 277 4.32 -7.86 -22.03
C ALA A 277 3.96 -6.89 -20.90
N GLY A 278 4.55 -5.70 -20.92
CA GLY A 278 4.22 -4.61 -20.00
C GLY A 278 2.81 -4.08 -20.27
N VAL A 279 1.97 -4.06 -19.24
CA VAL A 279 0.68 -3.37 -19.28
C VAL A 279 0.90 -1.96 -18.74
N GLY A 280 1.11 -1.01 -19.65
CA GLY A 280 1.11 0.41 -19.33
C GLY A 280 -0.30 0.88 -19.00
N TRP A 281 -0.50 1.46 -17.82
CA TRP A 281 -1.75 2.10 -17.43
C TRP A 281 -1.86 3.47 -18.12
N GLY A 282 -2.19 3.44 -19.41
CA GLY A 282 -2.66 4.58 -20.18
C GLY A 282 -4.07 4.30 -20.69
N GLY A 283 -5.06 4.95 -20.09
CA GLY A 283 -6.44 5.08 -20.59
C GLY A 283 -7.21 3.77 -20.82
N MET A 284 -7.93 3.28 -19.80
CA MET A 284 -8.91 2.21 -20.03
C MET A 284 -10.28 2.81 -20.36
N GLY A 285 -10.59 2.77 -21.67
CA GLY A 285 -11.95 2.58 -22.11
C GLY A 285 -12.51 1.28 -21.54
N VAL A 286 -13.80 1.32 -21.21
CA VAL A 286 -14.64 0.20 -20.80
C VAL A 286 -14.37 -1.05 -21.64
N VAL A 287 -13.93 -2.14 -20.99
CA VAL A 287 -14.00 -3.48 -21.57
C VAL A 287 -14.77 -4.36 -20.60
N ALA A 288 -15.92 -4.82 -21.08
CA ALA A 288 -16.82 -5.72 -20.38
C ALA A 288 -16.28 -7.17 -20.41
N GLY A 289 -16.34 -7.83 -19.26
CA GLY A 289 -16.63 -9.26 -19.12
C GLY A 289 -15.48 -10.26 -19.31
N ALA A 290 -15.14 -10.98 -18.23
CA ALA A 290 -15.20 -12.45 -18.17
C ALA A 290 -14.90 -12.93 -16.74
N VAL A 291 -15.93 -13.38 -16.01
CA VAL A 291 -15.81 -13.99 -14.68
C VAL A 291 -15.50 -15.47 -14.87
N TRP A 292 -14.32 -15.92 -14.46
CA TRP A 292 -14.02 -17.34 -14.27
C TRP A 292 -14.25 -17.68 -12.80
N GLY A 293 -15.28 -18.48 -12.54
CA GLY A 293 -15.62 -18.97 -11.20
C GLY A 293 -14.80 -20.19 -10.83
N PHE A 294 -14.19 -20.17 -9.65
CA PHE A 294 -13.79 -21.38 -8.93
C PHE A 294 -14.33 -21.29 -7.51
N ALA A 295 -15.28 -22.18 -7.21
CA ALA A 295 -15.70 -22.49 -5.86
C ALA A 295 -14.64 -23.38 -5.21
N VAL A 296 -14.14 -23.01 -4.03
CA VAL A 296 -13.45 -23.96 -3.14
C VAL A 296 -13.99 -23.82 -1.73
N LEU A 297 -14.35 -25.00 -1.24
CA LEU A 297 -14.96 -25.41 0.01
C LEU A 297 -13.98 -25.15 1.18
N LEU A 298 -14.45 -24.48 2.23
CA LEU A 298 -13.74 -24.40 3.51
C LEU A 298 -14.00 -25.68 4.32
N MET A 299 -12.92 -26.38 4.64
CA MET A 299 -12.73 -27.10 5.90
C MET A 299 -11.55 -26.46 6.61
#